data_AF-A0A3M2E944-F1
#
_entry.id   AF-A0A3M2E944-F1
#
_cell.length_a   1.000
_cell.length_b   1.000
_cell.length_c   1.000
_cell.angle_alpha   90.00
_cell.angle_beta   90.00
_cell.angle_gamma   90.00
#
_symmetry.space_group_name_H-M   'P 1'
#
loop_
_entity.id
_entity.type
_entity.pdbx_description
1 polymer ?
#
loop_
_entity_poly.entity_id
_entity_poly.type
_entity_poly.pdbx_seq_one_letter_code
_entity_poly.pdbx_strand_id
1 'polypeptide(L)'
;AALEAGSIEQARKLAAEANRLSPDFVPAAVLEARMLAEEGKKRQARKVLEKAWSASPHPDIARAYADLEPDETPAARRKRFRRLLALRPDDPETRLTEAELAIADEDFVAARKALVELVETRPTARTLTLMAAAERGVGADDSVVRAWLARAVSAPKGRQWVCEKCHHPHPQWQVLCESCGGFDTLAWADAPESEGVLPGAEEMLPLLVGTPLTPEAAGEPEPEPEPEAEPEAEGEGAAVEGEAPEAAESPLVEEPPETPEAVPVGAEEAEAGAEVETPPPVDYVKEDAGASRGQKVEK
;
A
#
# COMPACT_ATOMS: atom_id res chain seq x y z
N ALA A 1 -7.55 -30.84 -0.46
CA ALA A 1 -8.25 -32.09 -0.81
C ALA A 1 -8.44 -32.32 -2.31
N ALA A 2 -9.44 -31.71 -3.00
CA ALA A 2 -9.71 -32.03 -4.41
C ALA A 2 -8.57 -31.62 -5.36
N LEU A 3 -7.94 -30.46 -5.12
CA LEU A 3 -6.74 -30.02 -5.84
C LEU A 3 -5.54 -30.94 -5.60
N GLU A 4 -5.28 -31.32 -4.35
CA GLU A 4 -4.21 -32.28 -3.97
C GLU A 4 -4.41 -33.66 -4.61
N ALA A 5 -5.68 -34.06 -4.78
CA ALA A 5 -6.06 -35.29 -5.48
C ALA A 5 -6.04 -35.17 -7.01
N GLY A 6 -5.60 -34.02 -7.57
CA GLY A 6 -5.55 -33.76 -9.01
C GLY A 6 -6.94 -33.62 -9.68
N SER A 7 -8.02 -33.56 -8.89
CA SER A 7 -9.39 -33.50 -9.39
C SER A 7 -9.84 -32.05 -9.60
N ILE A 8 -9.23 -31.38 -10.57
CA ILE A 8 -9.41 -29.94 -10.84
C ILE A 8 -10.89 -29.57 -11.10
N GLU A 9 -11.60 -30.37 -11.88
CA GLU A 9 -13.03 -30.15 -12.17
C GLU A 9 -13.90 -30.19 -10.91
N GLN A 10 -13.60 -31.11 -9.99
CA GLN A 10 -14.30 -31.20 -8.71
C GLN A 10 -13.92 -30.04 -7.79
N ALA A 11 -12.64 -29.66 -7.74
CA ALA A 11 -12.18 -28.52 -6.97
C ALA A 11 -12.89 -27.22 -7.39
N ARG A 12 -13.07 -27.01 -8.70
CA ARG A 12 -13.79 -25.86 -9.27
C ARG A 12 -15.24 -25.81 -8.80
N LYS A 13 -15.97 -26.93 -8.92
CA LYS A 13 -17.37 -27.02 -8.48
C LYS A 13 -17.51 -26.74 -6.98
N LEU A 14 -16.61 -27.31 -6.17
CA LEU A 14 -16.60 -27.09 -4.73
C LEU A 14 -16.24 -25.64 -4.35
N ALA A 15 -15.31 -25.00 -5.06
CA ALA A 15 -14.96 -23.60 -4.82
C ALA A 15 -16.13 -22.65 -5.12
N ALA A 16 -16.78 -22.82 -6.27
CA ALA A 16 -17.96 -22.04 -6.63
C ALA A 16 -19.13 -22.30 -5.66
N GLU A 17 -19.32 -23.56 -5.23
CA GLU A 17 -20.33 -23.89 -4.23
C GLU A 17 -20.04 -23.26 -2.87
N ALA A 18 -18.78 -23.28 -2.41
CA ALA A 18 -18.37 -22.65 -1.16
C ALA A 18 -18.66 -21.14 -1.16
N ASN A 19 -18.28 -20.43 -2.23
CA ASN A 19 -18.55 -19.00 -2.33
C ASN A 19 -20.05 -18.69 -2.48
N ARG A 20 -20.82 -19.57 -3.13
CA ARG A 20 -22.28 -19.43 -3.19
C ARG A 20 -22.92 -19.58 -1.81
N LEU A 21 -22.41 -20.49 -0.97
CA LEU A 21 -22.92 -20.74 0.38
C LEU A 21 -22.48 -19.66 1.38
N SER A 22 -21.28 -19.10 1.22
CA SER A 22 -20.77 -18.02 2.05
C SER A 22 -20.12 -16.91 1.19
N PRO A 23 -20.93 -16.00 0.62
CA PRO A 23 -20.44 -14.97 -0.31
C PRO A 23 -19.51 -13.92 0.30
N ASP A 24 -19.56 -13.77 1.63
CA ASP A 24 -18.74 -12.81 2.38
C ASP A 24 -17.41 -13.45 2.86
N PHE A 25 -17.22 -14.74 2.61
CA PHE A 25 -16.03 -15.47 3.02
C PHE A 25 -14.91 -15.32 1.98
N VAL A 26 -14.01 -14.37 2.25
CA VAL A 26 -12.90 -13.98 1.36
C VAL A 26 -12.11 -15.18 0.79
N PRO A 27 -11.70 -16.19 1.58
CA PRO A 27 -10.96 -17.33 1.05
C PRO A 27 -11.72 -18.12 -0.04
N ALA A 28 -13.05 -18.26 0.08
CA ALA A 28 -13.85 -18.93 -0.94
C ALA A 28 -13.93 -18.12 -2.23
N ALA A 29 -14.15 -16.81 -2.14
CA ALA A 29 -14.18 -15.92 -3.31
C ALA A 29 -12.82 -15.88 -4.04
N VAL A 30 -11.71 -15.81 -3.30
CA VAL A 30 -10.35 -15.86 -3.87
C VAL A 30 -10.08 -17.20 -4.54
N LEU A 31 -10.48 -18.31 -3.91
CA LEU A 31 -10.30 -19.64 -4.50
C LEU A 31 -11.12 -19.81 -5.78
N GLU A 32 -12.40 -19.42 -5.79
CA GLU A 32 -13.23 -19.46 -7.00
C GLU A 32 -12.63 -18.59 -8.12
N ALA A 33 -12.19 -17.38 -7.81
CA ALA A 33 -11.60 -16.49 -8.80
C ALA A 33 -10.31 -17.07 -9.42
N ARG A 34 -9.44 -17.67 -8.61
CA ARG A 34 -8.23 -18.37 -9.11
C ARG A 34 -8.59 -19.53 -10.03
N MET A 35 -9.53 -20.37 -9.61
CA MET A 35 -10.03 -21.49 -10.42
C MET A 35 -10.61 -21.02 -11.77
N LEU A 36 -11.35 -19.92 -11.78
CA LEU A 36 -11.88 -19.31 -13.02
C LEU A 36 -10.76 -18.71 -13.89
N ALA A 37 -9.71 -18.14 -13.28
CA ALA A 37 -8.57 -17.59 -14.01
C ALA A 37 -7.77 -18.70 -14.71
N GLU A 38 -7.55 -19.84 -14.05
CA GLU A 38 -6.93 -21.05 -14.63
C GLU A 38 -7.74 -21.61 -15.82
N GLU A 39 -9.06 -21.41 -15.84
CA GLU A 39 -9.92 -21.76 -16.97
C GLU A 39 -9.90 -20.73 -18.12
N GLY A 40 -9.11 -19.66 -18.00
CA GLY A 40 -9.14 -18.53 -18.94
C GLY A 40 -10.38 -17.64 -18.80
N LYS A 41 -11.25 -17.89 -17.81
CA LYS A 41 -12.48 -17.13 -17.56
C LYS A 41 -12.22 -15.86 -16.73
N LYS A 42 -11.18 -15.09 -17.08
CA LYS A 42 -10.74 -13.87 -16.35
C LYS A 42 -11.87 -12.87 -16.10
N ARG A 43 -12.81 -12.71 -17.05
CA ARG A 43 -13.98 -11.81 -16.89
C ARG A 43 -14.92 -12.26 -15.77
N GLN A 44 -15.09 -13.56 -15.56
CA GLN A 44 -15.92 -14.11 -14.49
C GLN A 44 -15.18 -14.02 -13.15
N ALA A 45 -13.90 -14.38 -13.12
CA ALA A 45 -13.04 -14.23 -11.95
C ALA A 45 -13.07 -12.79 -11.41
N ARG A 46 -12.93 -11.80 -12.31
CA ARG A 46 -13.03 -10.38 -11.97
C ARG A 46 -14.35 -10.04 -11.28
N LYS A 47 -15.48 -10.53 -11.79
CA LYS A 47 -16.80 -10.26 -11.21
C LYS A 47 -16.95 -10.87 -9.81
N VAL A 48 -16.41 -12.06 -9.59
CA VAL A 48 -16.39 -12.71 -8.27
C VAL A 48 -15.63 -11.84 -7.26
N LEU A 49 -14.43 -11.38 -7.62
CA LEU A 49 -13.60 -10.53 -6.76
C LEU A 49 -14.24 -9.15 -6.51
N GLU A 50 -14.81 -8.50 -7.52
CA GLU A 50 -15.50 -7.21 -7.35
C GLU A 50 -16.72 -7.35 -6.43
N LYS A 51 -17.46 -8.46 -6.52
CA LYS A 51 -18.58 -8.73 -5.62
C LYS A 51 -18.10 -8.92 -4.18
N ALA A 52 -17.05 -9.72 -3.97
CA ALA A 52 -16.48 -9.95 -2.64
C ALA A 52 -15.91 -8.65 -2.04
N TRP A 53 -15.22 -7.84 -2.86
CA TRP A 53 -14.71 -6.53 -2.45
C TRP A 53 -15.83 -5.57 -2.02
N SER A 54 -16.96 -5.59 -2.73
CA SER A 54 -18.11 -4.75 -2.37
C SER A 54 -18.70 -5.11 -0.99
N ALA A 55 -18.60 -6.38 -0.59
CA ALA A 55 -19.03 -6.85 0.72
C ALA A 55 -18.00 -6.53 1.82
N SER A 56 -16.73 -6.88 1.60
CA SER A 56 -15.64 -6.60 2.52
C SER A 56 -14.32 -6.43 1.76
N PRO A 57 -13.82 -5.19 1.58
CA PRO A 57 -12.47 -4.94 1.08
C PRO A 57 -11.43 -5.73 1.88
N HIS A 58 -10.49 -6.37 1.18
CA HIS A 58 -9.52 -7.28 1.79
C HIS A 58 -8.24 -7.40 0.96
N PRO A 59 -7.03 -7.42 1.57
CA PRO A 59 -5.78 -7.46 0.83
C PRO A 59 -5.65 -8.71 -0.08
N ASP A 60 -6.14 -9.87 0.36
CA ASP A 60 -6.13 -11.08 -0.48
C ASP A 60 -7.02 -10.98 -1.72
N ILE A 61 -8.10 -10.19 -1.69
CA ILE A 61 -8.92 -9.91 -2.88
C ILE A 61 -8.14 -9.00 -3.83
N ALA A 62 -7.47 -7.96 -3.31
CA ALA A 62 -6.62 -7.09 -4.12
C ALA A 62 -5.49 -7.88 -4.80
N ARG A 63 -4.79 -8.76 -4.06
CA ARG A 63 -3.77 -9.66 -4.62
C ARG A 63 -4.34 -10.57 -5.71
N ALA A 64 -5.44 -11.26 -5.44
CA ALA A 64 -6.09 -12.11 -6.45
C ALA A 64 -6.57 -11.31 -7.67
N TYR A 65 -6.97 -10.04 -7.49
CA TYR A 65 -7.35 -9.16 -8.58
C TYR A 65 -6.13 -8.74 -9.41
N ALA A 66 -4.97 -8.52 -8.78
CA ALA A 66 -3.69 -8.30 -9.48
C ALA A 66 -3.30 -9.53 -10.32
N ASP A 67 -3.39 -10.73 -9.73
CA ASP A 67 -3.02 -12.01 -10.36
C ASP A 67 -3.80 -12.33 -11.65
N LEU A 68 -4.94 -11.66 -11.90
CA LEU A 68 -5.68 -11.83 -13.17
C LEU A 68 -4.90 -11.31 -14.39
N GLU A 69 -3.99 -10.36 -14.21
CA GLU A 69 -3.15 -9.78 -15.27
C GLU A 69 -1.72 -9.60 -14.74
N PRO A 70 -0.90 -10.69 -14.71
CA PRO A 70 0.44 -10.64 -14.11
C PRO A 70 1.43 -9.79 -14.92
N ASP A 71 1.27 -9.75 -16.25
CA ASP A 71 2.22 -9.11 -17.17
C ASP A 71 1.93 -7.63 -17.46
N GLU A 72 0.97 -7.03 -16.77
CA GLU A 72 0.64 -5.61 -16.97
C GLU A 72 1.64 -4.69 -16.26
N THR A 73 1.88 -3.50 -16.82
CA THR A 73 2.72 -2.48 -16.18
C THR A 73 2.05 -1.92 -14.91
N PRO A 74 2.81 -1.34 -13.97
CA PRO A 74 2.23 -0.72 -12.77
C PRO A 74 1.16 0.34 -13.09
N ALA A 75 1.39 1.19 -14.09
CA ALA A 75 0.42 2.17 -14.57
C ALA A 75 -0.88 1.53 -15.10
N ALA A 76 -0.75 0.46 -15.89
CA ALA A 76 -1.90 -0.29 -16.40
C ALA A 76 -2.68 -0.96 -15.25
N ARG A 77 -1.96 -1.54 -14.29
CA ARG A 77 -2.54 -2.13 -13.06
C ARG A 77 -3.33 -1.09 -12.28
N ARG A 78 -2.72 0.04 -11.94
CA ARG A 78 -3.39 1.11 -11.20
C ARG A 78 -4.64 1.60 -11.94
N LYS A 79 -4.58 1.78 -13.27
CA LYS A 79 -5.76 2.12 -14.09
C LYS A 79 -6.86 1.06 -14.01
N ARG A 80 -6.51 -0.23 -14.06
CA ARG A 80 -7.46 -1.36 -13.98
C ARG A 80 -8.11 -1.49 -12.59
N PHE A 81 -7.36 -1.19 -11.53
CA PHE A 81 -7.83 -1.21 -10.15
C PHE A 81 -8.84 -0.10 -9.82
N ARG A 82 -8.87 1.01 -10.58
CA ARG A 82 -9.86 2.09 -10.38
C ARG A 82 -11.30 1.58 -10.23
N ARG A 83 -11.67 0.56 -11.01
CA ARG A 83 -13.00 -0.07 -10.92
C ARG A 83 -13.25 -0.77 -9.59
N LEU A 84 -12.25 -1.47 -9.05
CA LEU A 84 -12.35 -2.17 -7.77
C LEU A 84 -12.42 -1.17 -6.62
N LEU A 85 -11.52 -0.18 -6.61
CA LEU A 85 -11.43 0.83 -5.55
C LEU A 85 -12.69 1.70 -5.46
N ALA A 86 -13.31 2.02 -6.60
CA ALA A 86 -14.55 2.80 -6.66
C ALA A 86 -15.76 2.13 -5.97
N LEU A 87 -15.71 0.83 -5.69
CA LEU A 87 -16.82 0.12 -5.03
C LEU A 87 -16.93 0.49 -3.54
N ARG A 88 -15.81 0.82 -2.89
CA ARG A 88 -15.72 1.10 -1.44
C ARG A 88 -14.68 2.21 -1.16
N PRO A 89 -14.86 3.44 -1.67
CA PRO A 89 -13.82 4.49 -1.67
C PRO A 89 -13.39 4.94 -0.26
N ASP A 90 -14.27 4.82 0.73
CA ASP A 90 -14.02 5.29 2.10
C ASP A 90 -13.50 4.18 3.03
N ASP A 91 -13.33 2.96 2.51
CA ASP A 91 -12.81 1.85 3.30
C ASP A 91 -11.29 1.99 3.50
N PRO A 92 -10.76 1.79 4.72
CA PRO A 92 -9.32 1.85 4.97
C PRO A 92 -8.50 0.92 4.08
N GLU A 93 -8.99 -0.29 3.78
CA GLU A 93 -8.26 -1.22 2.92
C GLU A 93 -8.21 -0.72 1.47
N THR A 94 -9.24 -0.01 1.01
CA THR A 94 -9.23 0.65 -0.30
C THR A 94 -8.14 1.71 -0.36
N ARG A 95 -7.98 2.54 0.68
CA ARG A 95 -6.93 3.57 0.74
C ARG A 95 -5.53 2.98 0.82
N LEU A 96 -5.34 1.90 1.59
CA LEU A 96 -4.08 1.16 1.64
C LEU A 96 -3.73 0.55 0.27
N THR A 97 -4.70 -0.08 -0.39
CA THR A 97 -4.50 -0.65 -1.73
C THR A 97 -4.21 0.43 -2.77
N GLU A 98 -4.90 1.58 -2.71
CA GLU A 98 -4.61 2.74 -3.56
C GLU A 98 -3.18 3.24 -3.38
N ALA A 99 -2.71 3.35 -2.14
CA ALA A 99 -1.34 3.76 -1.83
C ALA A 99 -0.30 2.78 -2.36
N GLU A 100 -0.51 1.47 -2.19
CA GLU A 100 0.38 0.42 -2.72
C GLU A 100 0.48 0.48 -4.25
N LEU A 101 -0.66 0.67 -4.93
CA LEU A 101 -0.70 0.81 -6.38
C LEU A 101 -0.01 2.09 -6.85
N ALA A 102 -0.18 3.19 -6.13
CA ALA A 102 0.47 4.46 -6.45
C ALA A 102 2.00 4.39 -6.23
N ILE A 103 2.47 3.73 -5.16
CA ILE A 103 3.90 3.46 -4.92
C ILE A 103 4.48 2.60 -6.05
N ALA A 104 3.78 1.55 -6.47
CA ALA A 104 4.23 0.69 -7.57
C ALA A 104 4.29 1.43 -8.91
N ASP A 105 3.42 2.42 -9.10
CA ASP A 105 3.36 3.33 -10.26
C ASP A 105 4.26 4.57 -10.09
N GLU A 106 5.08 4.61 -9.04
CA GLU A 106 5.99 5.73 -8.69
C GLU A 106 5.28 7.10 -8.52
N ASP A 107 3.96 7.12 -8.37
CA ASP A 107 3.17 8.30 -8.02
C ASP A 107 3.11 8.46 -6.51
N PHE A 108 4.24 8.82 -5.92
CA PHE A 108 4.39 8.93 -4.48
C PHE A 108 3.55 10.07 -3.86
N VAL A 109 3.20 11.09 -4.65
CA VAL A 109 2.30 12.17 -4.21
C VAL A 109 0.88 11.65 -4.03
N ALA A 110 0.38 10.84 -4.97
CA ALA A 110 -0.91 10.19 -4.81
C ALA A 110 -0.90 9.16 -3.67
N ALA A 111 0.20 8.42 -3.50
CA ALA A 111 0.36 7.49 -2.38
C ALA A 111 0.25 8.21 -1.03
N ARG A 112 0.98 9.31 -0.85
CA ARG A 112 0.88 10.14 0.36
C ARG A 112 -0.55 10.61 0.58
N LYS A 113 -1.20 11.16 -0.45
CA LYS A 113 -2.60 11.64 -0.37
C LYS A 113 -3.57 10.56 0.10
N ALA A 114 -3.43 9.33 -0.38
CA ALA A 114 -4.27 8.22 0.04
C ALA A 114 -4.09 7.85 1.52
N LEU A 115 -2.91 8.12 2.11
CA LEU A 115 -2.54 7.71 3.46
C LEU A 115 -2.74 8.79 4.54
N VAL A 116 -2.85 10.08 4.19
CA VAL A 116 -2.91 11.19 5.17
C VAL A 116 -3.98 10.97 6.25
N GLU A 117 -5.20 10.60 5.86
CA GLU A 117 -6.27 10.36 6.82
C GLU A 117 -6.01 9.11 7.68
N LEU A 118 -5.39 8.07 7.10
CA LEU A 118 -5.12 6.82 7.81
C LEU A 118 -4.00 6.98 8.84
N VAL A 119 -2.97 7.80 8.58
CA VAL A 119 -1.91 8.03 9.58
C VAL A 119 -2.43 8.77 10.82
N GLU A 120 -3.55 9.49 10.70
CA GLU A 120 -4.21 10.17 11.82
C GLU A 120 -5.23 9.25 12.52
N THR A 121 -6.05 8.54 11.75
CA THR A 121 -7.20 7.79 12.28
C THR A 121 -6.90 6.33 12.61
N ARG A 122 -5.98 5.69 11.87
CA ARG A 122 -5.62 4.27 11.99
C ARG A 122 -4.12 4.04 11.69
N PRO A 123 -3.21 4.52 12.56
CA PRO A 123 -1.77 4.45 12.35
C PRO A 123 -1.22 3.04 12.60
N THR A 124 -1.55 2.08 11.74
CA THR A 124 -1.01 0.72 11.82
C THR A 124 0.41 0.67 11.26
N ALA A 125 1.15 -0.39 11.61
CA ALA A 125 2.48 -0.64 11.06
C ALA A 125 2.49 -0.63 9.52
N ARG A 126 1.46 -1.19 8.86
CA ARG A 126 1.32 -1.15 7.40
C ARG A 126 1.14 0.28 6.89
N THR A 127 0.22 1.05 7.48
CA THR A 127 -0.04 2.45 7.10
C THR A 127 1.23 3.30 7.19
N LEU A 128 1.95 3.21 8.31
CA LEU A 128 3.15 4.02 8.57
C LEU A 128 4.33 3.57 7.68
N THR A 129 4.46 2.28 7.39
CA THR A 129 5.50 1.77 6.47
C THR A 129 5.24 2.23 5.03
N LEU A 130 3.98 2.22 4.58
CA LEU A 130 3.62 2.77 3.27
C LEU A 130 3.84 4.28 3.21
N MET A 131 3.57 5.01 4.30
CA MET A 131 3.86 6.44 4.37
C MET A 131 5.37 6.70 4.28
N ALA A 132 6.19 5.91 4.99
CA ALA A 132 7.65 6.00 4.89
C ALA A 132 8.15 5.77 3.45
N ALA A 133 7.57 4.79 2.74
CA ALA A 133 7.89 4.52 1.34
C ALA A 133 7.48 5.68 0.42
N ALA A 134 6.30 6.26 0.62
CA ALA A 134 5.84 7.43 -0.12
C ALA A 134 6.73 8.65 0.12
N GLU A 135 7.09 8.94 1.38
CA GLU A 135 7.98 10.06 1.72
C GLU A 135 9.38 9.89 1.12
N ARG A 136 9.93 8.68 1.13
CA ARG A 136 11.18 8.40 0.44
C ARG A 136 11.07 8.67 -1.06
N GLY A 137 9.99 8.23 -1.69
CA GLY A 137 9.80 8.38 -3.13
C GLY A 137 9.62 9.82 -3.60
N VAL A 138 9.07 10.70 -2.76
CA VAL A 138 9.04 12.16 -3.04
C VAL A 138 10.37 12.87 -2.76
N GLY A 139 11.37 12.17 -2.22
CA GLY A 139 12.69 12.72 -1.91
C GLY A 139 12.78 13.39 -0.54
N ALA A 140 11.97 12.99 0.44
CA ALA A 140 12.13 13.47 1.82
C ALA A 140 13.46 13.04 2.45
N ASP A 141 13.94 13.81 3.42
CA ASP A 141 15.17 13.51 4.14
C ASP A 141 15.10 12.15 4.86
N ASP A 142 16.26 11.49 4.98
CA ASP A 142 16.38 10.21 5.68
C ASP A 142 15.91 10.26 7.15
N SER A 143 15.97 11.43 7.79
CA SER A 143 15.43 11.64 9.14
C SER A 143 13.90 11.50 9.16
N VAL A 144 13.19 12.03 8.15
CA VAL A 144 11.74 11.93 8.01
C VAL A 144 11.34 10.47 7.78
N VAL A 145 12.02 9.79 6.85
CA VAL A 145 11.76 8.37 6.56
C VAL A 145 12.01 7.51 7.81
N ARG A 146 13.11 7.76 8.54
CA ARG A 146 13.39 7.08 9.82
C ARG A 146 12.34 7.37 10.88
N ALA A 147 11.83 8.59 10.97
CA ALA A 147 10.75 8.92 11.91
C ALA A 147 9.49 8.09 11.67
N TRP A 148 9.08 7.92 10.41
CA TRP A 148 7.94 7.06 10.08
C TRP A 148 8.20 5.60 10.42
N LEU A 149 9.37 5.07 10.06
CA LEU A 149 9.72 3.68 10.34
C LEU A 149 9.85 3.41 11.84
N ALA A 150 10.41 4.34 12.62
CA ALA A 150 10.51 4.22 14.06
C ALA A 150 9.11 4.14 14.70
N ARG A 151 8.17 5.00 14.27
CA ARG A 151 6.76 4.91 14.70
C ARG A 151 6.10 3.58 14.31
N ALA A 152 6.44 3.00 13.17
CA ALA A 152 5.88 1.74 12.71
C ALA A 152 6.27 0.53 13.59
N VAL A 153 7.38 0.61 14.34
CA VAL A 153 7.86 -0.48 15.20
C VAL A 153 6.88 -0.77 16.34
N SER A 154 6.36 0.27 16.98
CA SER A 154 5.42 0.19 18.12
C SER A 154 3.95 0.25 17.71
N ALA A 155 3.67 0.52 16.43
CA ALA A 155 2.31 0.64 15.94
C ALA A 155 1.54 -0.70 15.94
N PRO A 156 0.21 -0.67 16.14
CA PRO A 156 -0.63 -1.85 15.97
C PRO A 156 -0.44 -2.48 14.59
N LYS A 157 -0.43 -3.81 14.50
CA LYS A 157 -0.27 -4.51 13.20
C LYS A 157 -1.46 -4.28 12.25
N GLY A 158 -2.63 -3.96 12.81
CA GLY A 158 -3.89 -3.82 12.08
C GLY A 158 -4.63 -5.14 11.98
N ARG A 159 -5.57 -5.22 11.03
CA ARG A 159 -6.38 -6.42 10.82
C ARG A 159 -5.54 -7.55 10.24
N GLN A 160 -5.72 -8.74 10.79
CA GLN A 160 -5.11 -9.96 10.32
C GLN A 160 -6.01 -11.16 10.61
N TRP A 161 -5.63 -12.34 10.12
CA TRP A 161 -6.30 -13.56 10.51
C TRP A 161 -5.95 -13.88 11.96
N VAL A 162 -6.96 -14.03 12.81
CA VAL A 162 -6.79 -14.36 14.24
C VAL A 162 -7.69 -15.53 14.57
N CYS A 163 -7.16 -16.53 15.27
CA CYS A 163 -7.97 -17.64 15.76
C CYS A 163 -8.90 -17.16 16.89
N GLU A 164 -10.21 -17.25 16.73
CA GLU A 164 -11.20 -16.85 17.75
C GLU A 164 -11.11 -17.70 19.04
N LYS A 165 -10.52 -18.89 18.96
CA LYS A 165 -10.38 -19.81 20.10
C LYS A 165 -9.18 -19.50 20.99
N CYS A 166 -8.01 -19.29 20.39
CA CYS A 166 -6.75 -19.10 21.14
C CYS A 166 -6.07 -17.75 20.89
N HIS A 167 -6.68 -16.87 20.09
CA HIS A 167 -6.18 -15.55 19.71
C HIS A 167 -4.83 -15.56 18.98
N HIS A 168 -4.40 -16.72 18.47
CA HIS A 168 -3.15 -16.82 17.73
C HIS A 168 -3.27 -16.09 16.37
N PRO A 169 -2.35 -15.16 16.07
CA PRO A 169 -2.29 -14.48 14.78
C PRO A 169 -1.78 -15.39 13.66
N HIS A 170 -2.34 -15.24 12.47
CA HIS A 170 -1.91 -15.92 11.24
C HIS A 170 -1.63 -14.92 10.11
N PRO A 171 -0.57 -15.14 9.31
CA PRO A 171 -0.26 -14.28 8.16
C PRO A 171 -1.18 -14.54 6.96
N GLN A 172 -1.75 -15.74 6.85
CA GLN A 172 -2.62 -16.17 5.77
C GLN A 172 -3.78 -16.99 6.35
N TRP A 173 -4.91 -17.02 5.65
CA TRP A 173 -6.02 -17.87 6.05
C TRP A 173 -5.66 -19.35 5.84
N GLN A 174 -6.10 -20.18 6.78
CA GLN A 174 -5.93 -21.63 6.75
C GLN A 174 -7.07 -22.33 7.48
N VAL A 175 -7.28 -23.60 7.14
CA VAL A 175 -8.40 -24.40 7.65
C VAL A 175 -8.27 -24.71 9.15
N LEU A 176 -7.04 -24.91 9.63
CA LEU A 176 -6.72 -25.27 11.00
C LEU A 176 -5.81 -24.21 11.62
N CYS A 177 -6.06 -23.81 12.86
CA CYS A 177 -5.12 -22.98 13.61
C CYS A 177 -3.82 -23.77 13.90
N GLU A 178 -2.65 -23.26 13.50
CA GLU A 178 -1.33 -23.88 13.78
C GLU A 178 -1.00 -23.97 15.27
N SER A 179 -1.58 -23.09 16.10
CA SER A 179 -1.32 -23.10 17.54
C SER A 179 -2.18 -24.12 18.29
N CYS A 180 -3.50 -24.11 18.07
CA CYS A 180 -4.43 -24.92 18.87
C CYS A 180 -5.13 -26.05 18.11
N GLY A 181 -4.91 -26.18 16.80
CA GLY A 181 -5.56 -27.18 15.93
C GLY A 181 -7.05 -26.96 15.70
N GLY A 182 -7.61 -25.82 16.08
CA GLY A 182 -9.03 -25.49 15.89
C GLY A 182 -9.40 -25.39 14.40
N PHE A 183 -10.47 -26.08 14.00
CA PHE A 183 -11.02 -26.03 12.64
C PHE A 183 -11.98 -24.84 12.48
N ASP A 184 -11.83 -24.10 11.37
CA ASP A 184 -12.72 -22.97 11.01
C ASP A 184 -12.86 -21.92 12.11
N THR A 185 -11.71 -21.56 12.71
CA THR A 185 -11.66 -20.60 13.83
C THR A 185 -11.00 -19.29 13.45
N LEU A 186 -10.51 -19.12 12.23
CA LEU A 186 -9.78 -17.92 11.82
C LEU A 186 -10.74 -16.85 11.31
N ALA A 187 -10.75 -15.70 11.98
CA ALA A 187 -11.52 -14.52 11.59
C ALA A 187 -10.59 -13.34 11.22
N TRP A 188 -11.05 -12.48 10.32
CA TRP A 188 -10.32 -11.27 9.93
C TRP A 188 -10.67 -10.13 10.90
N ALA A 189 -9.83 -9.95 11.91
CA ALA A 189 -10.06 -9.03 13.03
C ALA A 189 -8.81 -8.20 13.33
N ASP A 190 -8.96 -7.10 14.06
CA ASP A 190 -7.79 -6.41 14.62
C ASP A 190 -7.01 -7.38 15.49
N ALA A 191 -5.71 -7.49 15.23
CA ALA A 191 -4.85 -8.32 16.07
C ALA A 191 -4.93 -7.79 17.51
N PRO A 192 -5.01 -8.67 18.53
CA PRO A 192 -4.72 -8.22 19.88
C PRO A 192 -3.35 -7.55 19.89
N GLU A 193 -3.21 -6.42 20.59
CA GLU A 193 -1.94 -5.73 20.73
C GLU A 193 -0.90 -6.75 21.18
N SER A 194 0.08 -7.04 20.31
CA SER A 194 1.05 -8.07 20.60
C SER A 194 1.83 -7.66 21.85
N GLU A 195 2.16 -8.63 22.70
CA GLU A 195 3.08 -8.50 23.84
C GLU A 195 4.48 -7.91 23.48
N GLY A 196 4.75 -7.65 22.19
CA GLY A 196 5.95 -7.01 21.67
C GLY A 196 5.88 -5.50 21.45
N VAL A 197 4.77 -4.82 21.78
CA VAL A 197 4.81 -3.35 21.95
C VAL A 197 5.59 -3.09 23.23
N LEU A 198 6.88 -2.82 23.11
CA LEU A 198 7.72 -2.47 24.26
C LEU A 198 7.08 -1.25 24.94
N PRO A 199 6.71 -1.34 26.24
CA PRO A 199 6.28 -0.16 26.99
C PRO A 199 7.39 0.89 26.92
N GLY A 200 7.06 2.12 26.52
CA GLY A 200 8.05 3.19 26.33
C GLY A 200 8.78 3.18 24.98
N ALA A 201 8.39 2.37 24.00
CA ALA A 201 8.95 2.46 22.64
C ALA A 201 8.79 3.86 22.03
N GLU A 202 7.68 4.54 22.31
CA GLU A 202 7.45 5.94 21.92
C GLU A 202 8.44 6.91 22.56
N GLU A 203 8.82 6.67 23.82
CA GLU A 203 9.80 7.46 24.57
C GLU A 203 11.23 7.29 24.02
N MET A 204 11.50 6.17 23.34
CA MET A 204 12.79 5.90 22.69
C MET A 204 12.86 6.37 21.23
N LEU A 205 11.74 6.81 20.61
CA LEU A 205 11.73 7.31 19.23
C LEU A 205 12.74 8.44 18.99
N PRO A 206 12.93 9.43 19.89
CA PRO A 206 13.94 10.48 19.68
C PRO A 206 15.37 9.95 19.49
N LEU A 207 15.71 8.82 20.11
CA LEU A 207 17.02 8.17 19.96
C LEU A 207 17.15 7.42 18.63
N LEU A 208 16.05 6.86 18.12
CA LEU A 208 16.02 6.07 16.87
C LEU A 208 15.99 6.95 15.62
N VAL A 209 15.32 8.11 15.70
CA VAL A 209 15.24 9.08 14.60
C VAL A 209 16.58 9.82 14.43
N GLY A 210 17.44 9.76 15.45
CA GLY A 210 18.54 10.68 15.63
C GLY A 210 17.95 12.04 15.98
N THR A 211 18.35 12.60 17.11
CA THR A 211 18.14 14.03 17.35
C THR A 211 18.63 14.74 16.09
N PRO A 212 17.86 15.63 15.44
CA PRO A 212 18.53 16.64 14.64
C PRO A 212 19.54 17.23 15.60
N LEU A 213 20.82 17.15 15.27
CA LEU A 213 21.81 17.96 15.93
C LEU A 213 21.21 19.36 15.79
N THR A 214 20.67 19.88 16.90
CA THR A 214 20.60 21.31 17.08
C THR A 214 21.95 21.81 16.59
N PRO A 215 22.00 22.86 15.77
CA PRO A 215 23.25 23.58 15.62
C PRO A 215 23.53 24.16 17.00
N GLU A 216 24.14 23.34 17.86
CA GLU A 216 24.82 23.79 19.06
C GLU A 216 25.89 24.73 18.53
N ALA A 217 25.69 25.99 18.88
CA ALA A 217 26.73 26.99 18.97
C ALA A 217 27.63 27.05 17.74
N ALA A 218 27.17 27.79 16.73
CA ALA A 218 28.08 28.79 16.17
C ALA A 218 28.66 29.53 17.38
N GLY A 219 29.95 29.31 17.64
CA GLY A 219 30.65 29.89 18.76
C GLY A 219 30.35 31.38 18.84
N GLU A 220 30.15 31.86 20.06
CA GLU A 220 30.14 33.28 20.35
C GLU A 220 31.32 33.93 19.60
N PRO A 221 31.10 34.94 18.75
CA PRO A 221 32.21 35.72 18.23
C PRO A 221 32.85 36.42 19.43
N GLU A 222 34.11 36.07 19.66
CA GLU A 222 35.04 36.75 20.55
C GLU A 222 35.00 38.26 20.25
N PRO A 223 34.85 39.14 21.27
CA PRO A 223 34.72 40.57 21.02
C PRO A 223 36.03 41.12 20.46
N GLU A 224 36.01 41.60 19.22
CA GLU A 224 37.07 42.42 18.65
C GLU A 224 37.23 43.70 19.49
N PRO A 225 38.47 44.16 19.76
CA PRO A 225 38.70 45.39 20.50
C PRO A 225 38.32 46.61 19.66
N GLU A 226 37.47 47.48 20.24
CA GLU A 226 37.14 48.81 19.69
C GLU A 226 38.41 49.66 19.51
N PRO A 227 38.64 50.27 18.33
CA PRO A 227 39.62 51.33 18.21
C PRO A 227 39.04 52.66 18.70
N GLU A 228 39.80 53.31 19.59
CA GLU A 228 39.57 54.64 20.13
C GLU A 228 39.33 55.69 19.04
N ALA A 229 38.32 56.55 19.27
CA ALA A 229 38.00 57.71 18.46
C ALA A 229 38.70 58.97 18.98
N GLU A 230 39.18 59.83 18.08
CA GLU A 230 39.21 61.32 18.13
C GLU A 230 39.96 61.89 16.89
N PRO A 231 39.79 63.16 16.47
CA PRO A 231 38.55 63.79 16.00
C PRO A 231 38.71 64.56 14.64
N GLU A 232 37.54 64.91 14.09
CA GLU A 232 37.12 65.97 13.14
C GLU A 232 38.12 66.76 12.25
N ALA A 233 37.75 66.90 10.96
CA ALA A 233 37.77 68.18 10.24
C ALA A 233 36.79 68.20 9.05
N GLU A 234 36.14 69.35 8.89
CA GLU A 234 34.95 69.69 8.09
C GLU A 234 35.18 69.84 6.58
N GLY A 235 34.08 69.84 5.80
CA GLY A 235 34.03 70.37 4.44
C GLY A 235 32.70 70.14 3.70
N GLU A 236 31.87 71.18 3.65
CA GLU A 236 30.62 71.38 2.88
C GLU A 236 30.71 70.94 1.39
N GLY A 237 29.63 70.65 0.65
CA GLY A 237 28.20 70.80 0.86
C GLY A 237 27.39 70.50 -0.42
N ALA A 238 26.16 71.00 -0.43
CA ALA A 238 25.19 71.13 -1.53
C ALA A 238 24.25 69.93 -1.83
N ALA A 239 22.99 70.17 -1.45
CA ALA A 239 21.78 69.40 -1.71
C ALA A 239 21.25 69.57 -3.15
N VAL A 240 20.47 68.59 -3.62
CA VAL A 240 19.22 68.88 -4.37
C VAL A 240 18.20 67.75 -4.17
N GLU A 241 16.98 68.15 -3.84
CA GLU A 241 15.75 67.36 -3.73
C GLU A 241 15.24 66.86 -5.10
N GLY A 242 14.34 65.87 -5.09
CA GLY A 242 13.54 65.51 -6.26
C GLY A 242 12.70 64.24 -6.14
N GLU A 243 11.54 64.37 -5.49
CA GLU A 243 10.23 63.73 -5.77
C GLU A 243 10.11 62.24 -6.18
N ALA A 244 9.38 61.49 -5.34
CA ALA A 244 8.33 60.51 -5.73
C ALA A 244 6.95 61.20 -5.53
N PRO A 245 5.77 60.69 -5.97
CA PRO A 245 5.37 59.32 -6.32
C PRO A 245 4.48 59.25 -7.60
N GLU A 246 3.91 58.11 -8.02
CA GLU A 246 2.50 57.69 -7.78
C GLU A 246 2.24 56.46 -8.69
N ALA A 247 1.98 55.25 -8.17
CA ALA A 247 0.68 54.60 -7.92
C ALA A 247 -0.33 54.55 -9.11
N ALA A 248 -0.71 53.33 -9.53
CA ALA A 248 -1.99 52.95 -10.13
C ALA A 248 -2.01 51.40 -10.27
N GLU A 249 -2.61 50.66 -9.34
CA GLU A 249 -4.02 50.20 -9.34
C GLU A 249 -4.42 49.31 -10.54
N SER A 250 -4.73 48.04 -10.22
CA SER A 250 -5.53 47.10 -11.03
C SER A 250 -7.03 47.43 -10.87
N PRO A 251 -7.94 46.98 -11.78
CA PRO A 251 -8.72 45.78 -11.43
C PRO A 251 -9.29 44.93 -12.60
N LEU A 252 -9.45 43.62 -12.28
CA LEU A 252 -10.57 42.67 -12.51
C LEU A 252 -11.34 42.57 -13.87
N VAL A 253 -11.56 41.33 -14.37
CA VAL A 253 -12.87 40.63 -14.51
C VAL A 253 -12.74 39.30 -15.32
N GLU A 254 -13.36 38.25 -14.74
CA GLU A 254 -14.01 36.98 -15.18
C GLU A 254 -14.34 36.77 -16.70
N GLU A 255 -14.69 35.62 -17.30
CA GLU A 255 -14.75 34.15 -17.10
C GLU A 255 -14.97 33.51 -18.53
N PRO A 256 -15.02 32.16 -18.73
CA PRO A 256 -14.77 31.48 -20.02
C PRO A 256 -16.04 31.28 -20.89
N PRO A 257 -15.93 30.70 -22.11
CA PRO A 257 -16.63 29.42 -22.33
C PRO A 257 -16.04 28.42 -23.37
N GLU A 258 -16.47 27.17 -23.15
CA GLU A 258 -16.96 26.16 -24.12
C GLU A 258 -16.05 25.17 -24.91
N THR A 259 -16.38 23.89 -24.67
CA THR A 259 -16.17 22.67 -25.47
C THR A 259 -16.90 22.70 -26.82
N PRO A 260 -16.48 21.82 -27.76
CA PRO A 260 -17.50 21.08 -28.51
C PRO A 260 -17.24 19.56 -28.68
N GLU A 261 -18.34 18.91 -29.05
CA GLU A 261 -18.69 17.49 -29.10
C GLU A 261 -17.94 16.59 -30.12
N ALA A 262 -18.22 15.29 -29.96
CA ALA A 262 -17.79 14.13 -30.71
C ALA A 262 -18.29 14.03 -32.17
N VAL A 263 -17.57 13.24 -32.98
CA VAL A 263 -18.05 12.60 -34.22
C VAL A 263 -17.58 11.14 -34.25
N PRO A 264 -18.44 10.17 -34.64
CA PRO A 264 -18.07 8.76 -34.74
C PRO A 264 -17.60 8.40 -36.16
N VAL A 265 -16.68 7.44 -36.29
CA VAL A 265 -16.40 6.74 -37.56
C VAL A 265 -16.17 5.26 -37.28
N GLY A 266 -16.82 4.43 -38.08
CA GLY A 266 -16.94 2.99 -37.92
C GLY A 266 -15.80 2.14 -38.50
N ALA A 267 -16.06 0.84 -38.35
CA ALA A 267 -15.43 -0.39 -38.84
C ALA A 267 -14.36 -0.31 -39.94
N GLU A 268 -13.28 -1.06 -39.74
CA GLU A 268 -12.84 -2.07 -40.73
C GLU A 268 -11.99 -3.17 -40.07
N GLU A 269 -12.10 -4.35 -40.65
CA GLU A 269 -11.47 -5.62 -40.26
C GLU A 269 -9.98 -5.63 -40.64
N ALA A 270 -9.16 -6.32 -39.84
CA ALA A 270 -7.88 -6.85 -40.31
C ALA A 270 -7.52 -8.10 -39.50
N GLU A 271 -7.60 -9.25 -40.17
CA GLU A 271 -6.97 -10.49 -39.74
C GLU A 271 -5.44 -10.32 -39.69
N ALA A 272 -4.83 -10.82 -38.62
CA ALA A 272 -3.44 -11.23 -38.62
C ALA A 272 -3.25 -12.33 -37.59
N GLY A 273 -3.00 -13.54 -38.07
CA GLY A 273 -2.63 -14.68 -37.25
C GLY A 273 -1.28 -14.46 -36.56
N ALA A 274 -1.23 -14.80 -35.28
CA ALA A 274 0.00 -15.04 -34.56
C ALA A 274 -0.21 -16.31 -33.73
N GLU A 275 0.49 -17.37 -34.13
CA GLU A 275 0.63 -18.62 -33.40
C GLU A 275 1.27 -18.31 -32.04
N VAL A 276 0.49 -18.40 -30.97
CA VAL A 276 1.01 -18.25 -29.59
C VAL A 276 1.38 -19.64 -29.11
N GLU A 277 2.69 -19.88 -29.05
CA GLU A 277 3.29 -21.04 -28.42
C GLU A 277 2.91 -21.04 -26.94
N THR A 278 2.10 -22.01 -26.53
CA THR A 278 1.70 -22.22 -25.13
C THR A 278 2.90 -22.71 -24.32
N PRO A 279 3.32 -22.03 -23.24
CA PRO A 279 4.35 -22.57 -22.36
C PRO A 279 3.83 -23.83 -21.63
N PRO A 280 4.69 -24.81 -21.34
CA PRO A 280 4.29 -26.04 -20.65
C PRO A 280 3.84 -25.74 -19.20
N PRO A 281 3.00 -26.61 -18.61
CA PRO A 281 2.54 -26.45 -17.24
C PRO A 281 3.72 -26.50 -16.27
N VAL A 282 3.71 -25.61 -15.28
CA VAL A 282 4.64 -25.62 -14.16
C VAL A 282 4.41 -26.87 -13.31
N ASP A 283 5.40 -27.76 -13.26
CA ASP A 283 5.37 -28.94 -12.41
C ASP A 283 5.38 -28.52 -10.94
N TYR A 284 4.29 -28.80 -10.23
CA TYR A 284 4.28 -28.78 -8.77
C TYR A 284 5.25 -29.87 -8.28
N VAL A 285 6.42 -29.45 -7.79
CA VAL A 285 7.39 -30.34 -7.16
C VAL A 285 6.74 -30.97 -5.94
N LYS A 286 6.50 -32.29 -6.00
CA LYS A 286 6.22 -33.11 -4.82
C LYS A 286 7.50 -33.18 -4.00
N GLU A 287 7.53 -32.51 -2.86
CA GLU A 287 8.50 -32.83 -1.82
C GLU A 287 8.12 -34.20 -1.22
N ASP A 288 8.89 -35.21 -1.59
CA ASP A 288 8.78 -36.55 -1.02
C ASP A 288 9.08 -36.48 0.49
N ALA A 289 8.05 -36.73 1.30
CA ALA A 289 8.19 -37.05 2.71
C ALA A 289 9.00 -38.35 2.85
N GLY A 290 10.30 -38.20 3.02
CA GLY A 290 11.25 -39.27 3.29
C GLY A 290 10.89 -40.01 4.58
N ALA A 291 10.33 -41.20 4.41
CA ALA A 291 10.02 -42.16 5.47
C ALA A 291 11.28 -42.52 6.27
N SER A 292 11.22 -42.30 7.59
CA SER A 292 12.20 -42.80 8.56
C SER A 292 12.20 -44.33 8.56
N ARG A 293 13.31 -44.94 8.13
CA ARG A 293 13.58 -46.37 8.28
C ARG A 293 13.67 -46.73 9.76
N GLY A 294 12.80 -47.64 10.19
CA GLY A 294 12.85 -48.30 11.49
C GLY A 294 14.16 -49.06 11.70
N GLN A 295 14.77 -48.81 12.85
CA GLN A 295 15.94 -49.52 13.35
C GLN A 295 15.48 -50.89 13.90
N LYS A 296 15.89 -51.97 13.24
CA LYS A 296 15.81 -53.34 13.78
C LYS A 296 16.82 -53.46 14.92
N VAL A 297 16.32 -53.77 16.11
CA VAL A 297 17.11 -54.23 17.25
C VAL A 297 16.92 -55.75 17.34
N GLU A 298 17.98 -56.52 17.11
CA GLU A 298 18.06 -57.91 17.56
C GLU A 298 19.51 -58.27 17.94
N LYS A 299 19.62 -58.85 19.14
CA LYS A 299 20.75 -59.45 19.87
C LYS A 299 21.66 -58.53 20.69
#